data_AF-A0A3B9VED3-F1
#
_entry.id   AF-A0A3B9VED3-F1
#
_cell.length_a   1.000
_cell.length_b   1.000
_cell.length_c   1.000
_cell.angle_alpha   90.00
_cell.angle_beta   90.00
_cell.angle_gamma   90.00
#
_symmetry.space_group_name_H-M   'P 1'
#
loop_
_entity.id
_entity.type
_entity.pdbx_description
1 polymer ?
#
loop_
_entity_poly.entity_id
_entity_poly.type
_entity_poly.pdbx_seq_one_letter_code
_entity_poly.pdbx_strand_id
1 'polypeptide(L)'
;MKKTLFLSVCIALFSLNVNATEIKEGALYCVSSKKVVKYYNYLEQGYDDYAKKLMTRSDCFIKGKNEEVIIKSEQKKFVELELLSGFTIWTKKENIIR
;
A
#
# COMPACT_ATOMS: atom_id res chain seq x y z
N MET A 1 -51.57 6.08 -27.78
CA MET A 1 -50.99 5.93 -26.42
C MET A 1 -51.07 4.47 -26.00
N LYS A 2 -49.93 3.80 -25.78
CA LYS A 2 -49.77 2.70 -24.81
C LYS A 2 -48.26 2.53 -24.62
N LYS A 3 -47.80 2.98 -23.45
CA LYS A 3 -46.43 2.85 -22.96
C LYS A 3 -46.29 1.43 -22.43
N THR A 4 -45.25 0.72 -22.82
CA THR A 4 -44.77 -0.43 -22.05
C THR A 4 -43.27 -0.27 -21.88
N LEU A 5 -42.92 0.14 -20.67
CA LEU A 5 -41.60 0.05 -20.08
C LEU A 5 -41.11 -1.40 -20.16
N PHE A 6 -39.87 -1.60 -20.61
CA PHE A 6 -39.00 -2.63 -20.07
C PHE A 6 -37.70 -1.96 -19.66
N LEU A 7 -37.78 -1.27 -18.52
CA LEU A 7 -36.65 -0.91 -17.70
C LEU A 7 -36.61 -1.96 -16.59
N SER A 8 -35.66 -2.89 -16.63
CA SER A 8 -34.97 -3.33 -15.41
C SER A 8 -34.02 -4.52 -15.66
N VAL A 9 -32.91 -4.45 -14.92
CA VAL A 9 -32.07 -5.55 -14.48
C VAL A 9 -31.08 -6.14 -15.50
N CYS A 10 -30.15 -5.29 -15.94
CA CYS A 10 -28.77 -5.73 -16.21
C CYS A 10 -27.78 -4.95 -15.34
N ILE A 11 -28.09 -4.81 -14.05
CA ILE A 11 -27.07 -4.45 -13.03
C ILE A 11 -26.74 -5.75 -12.29
N ALA A 12 -26.22 -6.72 -13.06
CA ALA A 12 -25.55 -7.87 -12.47
C ALA A 12 -24.16 -7.39 -12.03
N LEU A 13 -24.11 -6.93 -10.78
CA LEU A 13 -23.07 -7.27 -9.81
C LEU A 13 -21.68 -7.51 -10.43
N PHE A 14 -21.03 -6.45 -10.91
CA PHE A 14 -19.58 -6.39 -10.80
C PHE A 14 -19.27 -6.10 -9.33
N SER A 15 -19.39 -7.13 -8.49
CA SER A 15 -18.72 -7.19 -7.21
C SER A 15 -17.22 -7.14 -7.53
N LEU A 16 -16.69 -5.92 -7.58
CA LEU A 16 -15.27 -5.67 -7.40
C LEU A 16 -14.94 -6.32 -6.06
N ASN A 17 -14.31 -7.50 -6.10
CA ASN A 17 -13.53 -7.99 -4.98
C ASN A 17 -12.40 -6.98 -4.82
N VAL A 18 -12.69 -5.87 -4.13
CA VAL A 18 -11.67 -5.06 -3.50
C VAL A 18 -11.09 -6.02 -2.48
N ASN A 19 -10.00 -6.70 -2.84
CA ASN A 19 -9.24 -7.49 -1.88
C ASN A 19 -8.81 -6.48 -0.82
N ALA A 20 -9.50 -6.52 0.32
CA ALA A 20 -9.21 -5.68 1.46
C ALA A 20 -7.74 -5.94 1.81
N THR A 21 -6.91 -4.92 1.62
CA THR A 21 -5.52 -5.00 2.06
C THR A 21 -5.52 -4.58 3.51
N GLU A 22 -5.02 -5.42 4.39
CA GLU A 22 -4.89 -5.12 5.80
C GLU A 22 -3.43 -4.91 6.17
N ILE A 23 -3.18 -4.07 7.17
CA ILE A 23 -1.87 -3.95 7.78
C ILE A 23 -1.72 -4.97 8.92
N LYS A 24 -0.64 -5.75 8.94
CA LYS A 24 -0.42 -6.74 10.00
C LYS A 24 -0.44 -6.09 11.38
N GLU A 25 -1.05 -6.77 12.34
CA GLU A 25 -0.99 -6.35 13.73
C GLU A 25 0.46 -6.37 14.25
N GLY A 26 0.85 -5.33 14.99
CA GLY A 26 2.13 -5.29 15.68
C GLY A 26 2.94 -4.01 15.45
N ALA A 27 4.25 -4.12 15.70
CA ALA A 27 5.21 -3.03 15.57
C ALA A 27 5.63 -2.85 14.11
N LEU A 28 5.27 -1.72 13.51
CA LEU A 28 5.47 -1.47 12.10
C LEU A 28 6.35 -0.24 11.90
N TYR A 29 7.49 -0.46 11.27
CA TYR A 29 8.42 0.60 10.94
C TYR A 29 8.16 1.08 9.51
N CYS A 30 8.11 2.40 9.36
CA CYS A 30 7.95 3.03 8.07
C CYS A 30 9.18 3.85 7.67
N VAL A 31 9.28 4.12 6.38
CA VAL A 31 10.32 4.95 5.79
C VAL A 31 9.66 6.02 4.92
N SER A 32 10.40 7.09 4.65
CA SER A 32 9.96 8.18 3.79
C SER A 32 10.08 7.78 2.31
N SER A 33 9.19 8.34 1.48
CA SER A 33 9.25 8.18 0.02
C SER A 33 10.63 8.55 -0.55
N LYS A 34 11.25 9.61 -0.03
CA LYS A 34 12.61 10.04 -0.41
C LYS A 34 13.66 8.96 -0.18
N LYS A 35 13.56 8.17 0.91
CA LYS A 35 14.46 7.04 1.15
C LYS A 35 14.18 5.89 0.19
N VAL A 36 12.92 5.59 -0.09
CA VAL A 36 12.56 4.53 -1.04
C VAL A 36 13.09 4.84 -2.45
N VAL A 37 12.93 6.08 -2.92
CA VAL A 37 13.46 6.51 -4.23
C VAL A 37 14.99 6.38 -4.27
N LYS A 38 15.70 6.90 -3.25
CA LYS A 38 17.16 6.78 -3.17
C LYS A 38 17.63 5.33 -3.05
N TYR A 39 16.88 4.48 -2.34
CA TYR A 39 17.19 3.06 -2.20
C TYR A 39 17.29 2.38 -3.57
N TYR A 40 16.28 2.55 -4.42
CA TYR A 40 16.31 1.94 -5.76
C TYR A 40 17.34 2.58 -6.67
N ASN A 41 17.54 3.89 -6.59
CA ASN A 41 18.60 4.58 -7.34
C ASN A 41 20.00 4.02 -6.99
N TYR A 42 20.30 3.80 -5.70
CA TYR A 42 21.57 3.18 -5.32
C TYR A 42 21.71 1.73 -5.81
N LEU A 43 20.63 0.95 -5.83
CA LEU A 43 20.67 -0.41 -6.40
C LEU A 43 20.94 -0.39 -7.91
N GLU A 44 20.33 0.53 -8.65
CA GLU A 44 20.56 0.69 -10.09
C GLU A 44 22.00 1.06 -10.43
N GLN A 45 22.66 1.80 -9.54
CA GLN A 45 24.07 2.18 -9.65
C GLN A 45 25.06 1.10 -9.16
N GLY A 46 24.57 -0.03 -8.64
CA GLY A 46 25.40 -1.09 -8.07
C GLY A 46 25.96 -0.77 -6.67
N TYR A 47 25.40 0.22 -5.97
CA TYR A 47 25.81 0.66 -4.64
C TYR A 47 24.99 -0.01 -3.52
N ASP A 48 25.02 -1.34 -3.49
CA ASP A 48 24.22 -2.16 -2.57
C ASP A 48 24.44 -1.83 -1.08
N ASP A 49 25.67 -1.52 -0.68
CA ASP A 49 25.99 -1.19 0.72
C ASP A 49 25.39 0.15 1.14
N TYR A 50 25.37 1.14 0.25
CA TYR A 50 24.70 2.42 0.50
C TYR A 50 23.19 2.24 0.58
N ALA A 51 22.62 1.43 -0.32
CA ALA A 51 21.20 1.09 -0.30
C ALA A 51 20.83 0.40 1.03
N LYS A 52 21.63 -0.56 1.51
CA LYS A 52 21.43 -1.21 2.82
C LYS A 52 21.53 -0.21 3.97
N LYS A 53 22.58 0.62 4.01
CA LYS A 53 22.77 1.64 5.06
C LYS A 53 21.60 2.61 5.13
N LEU A 54 21.05 3.04 4.00
CA LEU A 54 19.92 3.95 3.95
C LEU A 54 18.68 3.42 4.69
N MET A 55 18.47 2.10 4.65
CA MET A 55 17.31 1.43 5.25
C MET A 55 17.53 1.00 6.71
N THR A 56 18.72 1.23 7.29
CA THR A 56 19.01 0.87 8.69
C THR A 56 18.22 1.67 9.71
N ARG A 57 17.79 2.89 9.35
CA ARG A 57 17.03 3.77 10.24
C ARG A 57 15.62 3.99 9.72
N SER A 58 14.64 3.58 10.50
CA SER A 58 13.22 3.88 10.28
C SER A 58 12.95 5.38 10.46
N ASP A 59 12.02 5.91 9.67
CA ASP A 59 11.58 7.30 9.78
C ASP A 59 10.37 7.45 10.72
N CYS A 60 9.56 6.40 10.84
CA CYS A 60 8.48 6.36 11.79
C CYS A 60 8.25 4.96 12.38
N PHE A 61 7.49 4.95 13.47
CA PHE A 61 6.97 3.76 14.12
C PHE A 61 5.46 3.90 14.24
N ILE A 62 4.74 2.83 13.90
CA ILE A 62 3.28 2.75 13.96
C ILE A 62 2.92 1.43 14.61
N LYS A 63 1.92 1.46 15.49
CA LYS A 63 1.32 0.25 16.02
C LYS A 63 0.18 -0.17 15.09
N GLY A 64 0.43 -1.17 14.24
CA GLY A 64 -0.59 -1.77 13.38
C GLY A 64 -1.69 -2.41 14.23
N LYS A 65 -2.94 -2.17 13.85
CA LYS A 65 -4.14 -2.63 14.58
C LYS A 65 -5.03 -3.58 13.77
N ASN A 66 -4.46 -4.26 12.78
CA ASN A 66 -5.22 -5.02 11.78
C ASN A 66 -6.35 -4.17 11.17
N GLU A 67 -5.95 -3.05 10.57
CA GLU A 67 -6.85 -2.12 9.90
C GLU A 67 -6.74 -2.26 8.38
N GLU A 68 -7.86 -2.02 7.68
CA GLU A 68 -7.88 -1.88 6.23
C GLU A 68 -7.02 -0.67 5.81
N VAL A 69 -6.31 -0.82 4.71
CA VAL A 69 -5.44 0.21 4.14
C VAL A 69 -5.65 0.29 2.63
N ILE A 70 -5.41 1.47 2.08
CA ILE A 70 -5.49 1.68 0.64
C ILE A 70 -4.07 1.65 0.07
N ILE A 71 -3.78 0.72 -0.84
CA ILE A 71 -2.52 0.72 -1.57
C ILE A 71 -2.52 1.86 -2.59
N LYS A 72 -1.57 2.80 -2.47
CA LYS A 72 -1.38 3.91 -3.41
C LYS A 72 -0.36 3.60 -4.49
N SER A 73 0.72 2.93 -4.11
CA SER A 73 1.84 2.63 -4.99
C SER A 73 2.58 1.40 -4.50
N GLU A 74 3.21 0.68 -5.43
CA GLU A 74 4.02 -0.48 -5.11
C GLU A 74 5.35 -0.44 -5.84
N GLN A 75 6.40 -0.77 -5.10
CA GLN A 75 7.74 -1.01 -5.61
C GLN A 75 8.14 -2.46 -5.30
N LYS A 76 9.34 -2.90 -5.71
CA LYS A 76 9.75 -4.31 -5.56
C LYS A 76 9.65 -4.84 -4.12
N LYS A 77 10.17 -4.09 -3.14
CA LYS A 77 10.18 -4.44 -1.70
C LYS A 77 9.26 -3.62 -0.82
N PHE A 78 8.86 -2.44 -1.28
CA PHE A 78 8.12 -1.46 -0.49
C PHE A 78 6.76 -1.16 -1.11
N VAL A 79 5.80 -0.83 -0.26
CA VAL A 79 4.44 -0.44 -0.63
C VAL A 79 4.10 0.88 0.06
N GLU A 80 3.42 1.74 -0.68
CA GLU A 80 2.81 2.96 -0.16
C GLU A 80 1.36 2.68 0.21
N LEU A 81 1.03 2.94 1.47
CA LEU A 81 -0.28 2.70 2.05
C LEU A 81 -0.83 4.01 2.58
N GLU A 82 -2.11 4.27 2.32
CA GLU A 82 -2.91 5.23 3.06
C GLU A 82 -3.67 4.49 4.17
N LEU A 83 -3.41 4.89 5.42
CA LEU A 83 -4.11 4.38 6.60
C LEU A 83 -5.52 5.00 6.68
N LEU A 84 -6.43 4.40 7.45
CA LEU A 84 -7.77 4.97 7.69
C LEU A 84 -7.74 6.37 8.33
N SER A 85 -6.64 6.69 9.03
CA SER A 85 -6.38 8.01 9.58
C SER A 85 -6.03 9.08 8.53
N GLY A 86 -5.89 8.71 7.26
CA GLY A 86 -5.48 9.60 6.16
C GLY A 86 -3.96 9.80 6.04
N PHE A 87 -3.17 9.17 6.91
CA PHE A 87 -1.71 9.22 6.80
C PHE A 87 -1.19 8.25 5.74
N THR A 88 -0.28 8.74 4.90
CA THR A 88 0.41 7.92 3.90
C THR A 88 1.79 7.53 4.38
N ILE A 89 2.10 6.23 4.29
CA ILE A 89 3.36 5.67 4.77
C ILE A 89 3.96 4.75 3.73
N TRP A 90 5.29 4.64 3.71
CA TRP A 90 5.97 3.54 2.99
C TRP A 90 6.43 2.49 3.98
N THR A 91 6.06 1.24 3.72
CA THR A 91 6.50 0.09 4.50
C THR A 91 6.87 -1.09 3.62
N LYS A 92 7.42 -2.16 4.20
CA LYS A 92 7.75 -3.37 3.46
C LYS A 92 6.50 -4.15 3.11
N LYS A 93 6.49 -4.83 1.96
CA LYS A 93 5.37 -5.69 1.55
C LYS A 93 5.08 -6.84 2.51
N GLU A 94 6.08 -7.30 3.28
CA GLU A 94 5.87 -8.33 4.30
C GLU A 94 4.95 -7.89 5.45
N ASN A 95 4.64 -6.59 5.55
CA ASN A 95 3.81 -6.01 6.60
C ASN A 95 2.31 -5.89 6.23
N ILE A 96 1.90 -6.32 5.04
CA ILE A 96 0.49 -6.31 4.61
C ILE A 96 -0.07 -7.74 4.46
N ILE A 97 -1.38 -7.86 4.58
CA ILE A 97 -2.21 -9.05 4.32
C ILE A 97 -3.11 -8.74 3.12
N ARG A 98 -3.32 -9.72 2.23
CA ARG A 98 -4.09 -9.59 0.98
C ARG A 98 -4.99 -10.79 0.78
#